data_AF-A0A1H2R5N3-F1
#
_entry.id   AF-A0A1H2R5N3-F1
#
_cell.length_a   1.000
_cell.length_b   1.000
_cell.length_c   1.000
_cell.angle_alpha   90.00
_cell.angle_beta   90.00
_cell.angle_gamma   90.00
#
_symmetry.space_group_name_H-M   'P 1'
#
loop_
_entity.id
_entity.type
_entity.pdbx_description
1 polymer ?
#
loop_
_entity_poly.entity_id
_entity_poly.type
_entity_poly.pdbx_seq_one_letter_code
_entity_poly.pdbx_strand_id
1 'polypeptide(L)'
;MSNQKFNVAVVGATGAVGEQIIGLLEKRDFPINKLKLLSSKRSAGSTINFRGQDITVEEATPESFEGIEIALFSAGGDVSKELAPHAVRHGAVCIDNTNAFRMDENTPLVVPEVNKEKISEHNGIIANPNCSTIQMVAALKPLYDRYGISKIIVSTYQAVSGAGSRAIDEMLRQSKAVLSGEEVNPDILPVGSLPVKHQIAFNAIPQIDKFQDNGYTLEEMKMVRETKKIMSDDTLGVTATCVRIPVIYGHSESVYVELKENYDLEEVKALLAEAPGVTLVDDPANQQYPLATDAAGKPDVFVGRLRRDLGNEKGLNMWIVSDNLQKGAAWNAVQIAEIIASERLSNA
;
A
#
# COMPACT_ATOMS: atom_id res chain seq x y z
N MET A 1 -23.07 24.49 0.49
CA MET A 1 -21.98 23.49 0.41
C MET A 1 -22.41 22.50 -0.65
N SER A 2 -21.62 22.33 -1.71
CA SER A 2 -22.03 21.59 -2.91
C SER A 2 -22.39 20.14 -2.52
N ASN A 3 -23.62 19.74 -2.86
CA ASN A 3 -24.17 18.42 -2.57
C ASN A 3 -23.80 17.42 -3.69
N GLN A 4 -22.68 17.68 -4.39
CA GLN A 4 -22.28 16.93 -5.57
C GLN A 4 -21.76 15.57 -5.11
N LYS A 5 -22.32 14.54 -5.73
CA LYS A 5 -22.04 13.14 -5.48
C LYS A 5 -21.42 12.55 -6.75
N PHE A 6 -20.57 11.55 -6.58
CA PHE A 6 -19.80 10.95 -7.67
C PHE A 6 -20.31 9.56 -8.03
N ASN A 7 -20.26 9.22 -9.32
CA ASN A 7 -20.39 7.84 -9.77
C ASN A 7 -19.03 7.13 -9.63
N VAL A 8 -18.95 6.14 -8.76
CA VAL A 8 -17.71 5.45 -8.39
C VAL A 8 -17.75 4.00 -8.84
N ALA A 9 -16.63 3.49 -9.36
CA ALA A 9 -16.43 2.07 -9.60
C ALA A 9 -15.29 1.50 -8.76
N VAL A 10 -15.46 0.29 -8.23
CA VAL A 10 -14.38 -0.48 -7.57
C VAL A 10 -14.12 -1.74 -8.39
N VAL A 11 -12.94 -1.83 -9.01
CA VAL A 11 -12.54 -2.95 -9.88
C VAL A 11 -11.67 -3.91 -9.08
N GLY A 12 -12.05 -5.19 -9.03
CA GLY A 12 -11.50 -6.15 -8.09
C GLY A 12 -12.22 -6.13 -6.73
N ALA A 13 -13.51 -5.79 -6.73
CA ALA A 13 -14.33 -5.61 -5.53
C ALA A 13 -14.34 -6.81 -4.57
N THR A 14 -14.17 -8.03 -5.08
CA THR A 14 -14.18 -9.29 -4.29
C THR A 14 -12.79 -9.71 -3.79
N GLY A 15 -11.77 -8.88 -3.97
CA GLY A 15 -10.42 -9.14 -3.47
C GLY A 15 -10.19 -8.49 -2.10
N ALA A 16 -9.16 -8.93 -1.37
CA ALA A 16 -8.86 -8.43 -0.01
C ALA A 16 -8.74 -6.90 0.06
N VAL A 17 -8.08 -6.26 -0.92
CA VAL A 17 -7.96 -4.79 -0.99
C VAL A 17 -9.28 -4.15 -1.45
N GLY A 18 -10.01 -4.77 -2.39
CA GLY A 18 -11.30 -4.27 -2.87
C GLY A 18 -12.35 -4.18 -1.75
N GLU A 19 -12.41 -5.20 -0.88
CA GLU A 19 -13.25 -5.20 0.31
C GLU A 19 -12.88 -4.06 1.27
N GLN A 20 -11.58 -3.80 1.50
CA GLN A 20 -11.14 -2.66 2.31
C GLN A 20 -11.52 -1.32 1.68
N ILE A 21 -11.40 -1.18 0.35
CA ILE A 21 -11.81 0.04 -0.36
C ILE A 21 -13.31 0.30 -0.13
N ILE A 22 -14.15 -0.71 -0.30
CA ILE A 22 -15.61 -0.58 -0.13
C ILE A 22 -15.95 -0.19 1.32
N GLY A 23 -15.36 -0.88 2.30
CA GLY A 23 -15.54 -0.56 3.71
C GLY A 23 -15.06 0.84 4.08
N LEU A 24 -13.98 1.32 3.48
CA LEU A 24 -13.47 2.68 3.69
C LEU A 24 -14.38 3.73 3.06
N LEU A 25 -14.85 3.54 1.83
CA LEU A 25 -15.82 4.44 1.19
C LEU A 25 -17.10 4.59 2.02
N GLU A 26 -17.52 3.52 2.70
CA GLU A 26 -18.63 3.55 3.65
C GLU A 26 -18.27 4.28 4.94
N LYS A 27 -17.21 3.85 5.64
CA LYS A 27 -16.77 4.39 6.93
C LYS A 27 -16.42 5.88 6.86
N ARG A 28 -15.93 6.33 5.71
CA ARG A 28 -15.52 7.72 5.46
C ARG A 28 -16.67 8.61 4.97
N ASP A 29 -17.84 8.04 4.78
CA ASP A 29 -19.01 8.68 4.16
C ASP A 29 -18.66 9.36 2.82
N PHE A 30 -17.95 8.64 1.94
CA PHE A 30 -17.58 9.18 0.64
C PHE A 30 -18.85 9.60 -0.15
N PRO A 31 -18.89 10.77 -0.81
CA PRO A 31 -20.08 11.31 -1.44
C PRO A 31 -20.45 10.57 -2.74
N ILE A 32 -21.04 9.37 -2.61
CA ILE A 32 -21.40 8.49 -3.74
C ILE A 32 -22.83 8.75 -4.21
N ASN A 33 -23.01 8.87 -5.53
CA ASN A 33 -24.31 8.85 -6.22
C ASN A 33 -24.67 7.44 -6.66
N LYS A 34 -23.74 6.78 -7.37
CA LYS A 34 -23.85 5.39 -7.83
C LYS A 34 -22.54 4.67 -7.56
N LEU A 35 -22.60 3.47 -6.99
CA LEU A 35 -21.45 2.58 -6.82
C LEU A 35 -21.59 1.39 -7.77
N LYS A 36 -20.59 1.16 -8.62
CA LYS A 36 -20.45 -0.09 -9.38
C LYS A 36 -19.35 -0.95 -8.77
N LEU A 37 -19.68 -2.20 -8.47
CA LEU A 37 -18.72 -3.19 -7.99
C LEU A 37 -18.37 -4.11 -9.15
N LEU A 38 -17.13 -4.05 -9.61
CA LEU A 38 -16.65 -4.76 -10.79
C LEU A 38 -15.63 -5.81 -10.39
N SER A 39 -15.70 -7.01 -10.98
CA SER A 39 -14.73 -8.08 -10.75
C SER A 39 -14.62 -8.99 -11.97
N SER A 40 -13.92 -10.11 -11.85
CA SER A 40 -13.85 -11.12 -12.90
C SER A 40 -15.22 -11.73 -13.19
N LYS A 41 -15.40 -12.29 -14.40
CA LYS A 41 -16.61 -13.06 -14.77
C LYS A 41 -17.02 -14.13 -13.77
N ARG A 42 -16.04 -14.78 -13.11
CA ARG A 42 -16.28 -15.80 -12.08
C ARG A 42 -16.98 -15.23 -10.85
N SER A 43 -16.70 -13.97 -10.52
CA SER A 43 -17.24 -13.29 -9.34
C SER A 43 -18.55 -12.53 -9.62
N ALA A 44 -18.90 -12.34 -10.89
CA ALA A 44 -20.12 -11.65 -11.28
C ALA A 44 -21.36 -12.39 -10.75
N GLY A 45 -22.34 -11.64 -10.24
CA GLY A 45 -23.56 -12.16 -9.63
C GLY A 45 -23.48 -12.40 -8.12
N SER A 46 -22.29 -12.35 -7.52
CA SER A 46 -22.16 -12.24 -6.05
C SER A 46 -22.65 -10.87 -5.56
N THR A 47 -22.94 -10.74 -4.27
CA THR A 47 -23.37 -9.48 -3.66
C THR A 47 -22.41 -9.03 -2.57
N ILE A 48 -22.24 -7.71 -2.44
CA ILE A 48 -21.51 -7.07 -1.35
C ILE A 48 -22.43 -6.04 -0.71
N ASN A 49 -22.52 -6.05 0.62
CA ASN A 49 -23.29 -5.07 1.35
C ASN A 49 -22.56 -3.72 1.40
N PHE A 50 -23.26 -2.64 1.10
CA PHE A 50 -22.78 -1.26 1.23
C PHE A 50 -23.92 -0.39 1.74
N ARG A 51 -23.76 0.23 2.91
CA ARG A 51 -24.78 1.07 3.57
C ARG A 51 -26.12 0.34 3.76
N GLY A 52 -26.05 -0.94 4.11
CA GLY A 52 -27.23 -1.79 4.32
C GLY A 52 -27.94 -2.19 3.03
N GLN A 53 -27.38 -1.90 1.85
CA GLN A 53 -27.90 -2.33 0.55
C GLN A 53 -26.97 -3.37 -0.08
N ASP A 54 -27.55 -4.46 -0.58
CA ASP A 54 -26.78 -5.46 -1.32
C ASP A 54 -26.57 -5.00 -2.77
N ILE A 55 -25.31 -4.79 -3.13
CA ILE A 55 -24.92 -4.40 -4.49
C ILE A 55 -24.36 -5.63 -5.20
N THR A 56 -24.96 -5.96 -6.35
CA THR A 56 -24.49 -7.05 -7.20
C THR A 56 -23.16 -6.69 -7.86
N VAL A 57 -22.21 -7.61 -7.79
CA VAL A 57 -20.93 -7.52 -8.49
C VAL A 57 -21.14 -7.83 -9.98
N GLU A 58 -20.68 -6.93 -10.84
CA GLU A 58 -20.73 -7.05 -12.31
C GLU A 58 -19.35 -7.51 -12.86
N GLU A 59 -19.36 -8.09 -14.07
CA GLU A 59 -18.12 -8.36 -14.79
C GLU A 59 -17.49 -7.03 -15.24
N ALA A 60 -16.18 -6.87 -15.01
CA ALA A 60 -15.45 -5.68 -15.46
C ALA A 60 -15.22 -5.75 -16.98
N THR A 61 -15.90 -4.89 -17.73
CA THR A 61 -15.76 -4.76 -19.19
C THR A 61 -15.39 -3.32 -19.58
N PRO A 62 -14.88 -3.08 -20.80
CA PRO A 62 -14.75 -1.75 -21.38
C PRO A 62 -15.91 -0.78 -21.14
N GLU A 63 -17.15 -1.22 -21.35
CA GLU A 63 -18.37 -0.40 -21.26
C GLU A 63 -18.82 -0.19 -19.80
N SER A 64 -18.24 -0.92 -18.86
CA SER A 64 -18.58 -0.82 -17.43
C SER A 64 -18.31 0.58 -16.86
N PHE A 65 -17.44 1.36 -17.51
CA PHE A 65 -17.02 2.68 -17.06
C PHE A 65 -17.88 3.83 -17.60
N GLU A 66 -18.91 3.56 -18.40
CA GLU A 66 -19.84 4.59 -18.85
C GLU A 66 -20.49 5.32 -17.66
N GLY A 67 -20.33 6.64 -17.64
CA GLY A 67 -20.87 7.51 -16.58
C GLY A 67 -20.13 7.42 -15.25
N ILE A 68 -19.02 6.69 -15.15
CA ILE A 68 -18.16 6.65 -13.96
C ILE A 68 -17.23 7.86 -13.95
N GLU A 69 -17.07 8.48 -12.79
CA GLU A 69 -16.22 9.65 -12.60
C GLU A 69 -14.92 9.32 -11.88
N ILE A 70 -14.96 8.33 -10.97
CA ILE A 70 -13.81 7.84 -10.21
C ILE A 70 -13.81 6.32 -10.24
N ALA A 71 -12.69 5.70 -10.61
CA ALA A 71 -12.55 4.25 -10.65
C ALA A 71 -11.34 3.81 -9.83
N LEU A 72 -11.56 2.98 -8.82
CA LEU A 72 -10.55 2.45 -7.91
C LEU A 72 -10.19 1.03 -8.35
N PHE A 73 -8.97 0.83 -8.84
CA PHE A 73 -8.52 -0.44 -9.40
C PHE A 73 -7.69 -1.23 -8.40
N SER A 74 -8.03 -2.51 -8.23
CA SER A 74 -7.30 -3.48 -7.42
C SER A 74 -7.51 -4.92 -7.93
N ALA A 75 -7.39 -5.12 -9.25
CA ALA A 75 -7.68 -6.40 -9.92
C ALA A 75 -6.46 -7.09 -10.56
N GLY A 76 -5.24 -6.59 -10.31
CA GLY A 76 -4.01 -7.11 -10.92
C GLY A 76 -3.55 -6.29 -12.13
N GLY A 77 -2.24 -6.33 -12.39
CA GLY A 77 -1.60 -5.43 -13.35
C GLY A 77 -2.11 -5.59 -14.79
N ASP A 78 -2.37 -6.83 -15.23
CA ASP A 78 -2.85 -7.10 -16.59
C ASP A 78 -4.26 -6.54 -16.81
N VAL A 79 -5.15 -6.72 -15.83
CA VAL A 79 -6.51 -6.14 -15.85
C VAL A 79 -6.46 -4.61 -15.88
N SER A 80 -5.52 -4.01 -15.15
CA SER A 80 -5.38 -2.56 -15.12
C SER A 80 -4.87 -2.02 -16.46
N LYS A 81 -3.90 -2.69 -17.09
CA LYS A 81 -3.43 -2.34 -18.45
C LYS A 81 -4.54 -2.44 -19.49
N GLU A 82 -5.40 -3.45 -19.36
CA GLU A 82 -6.51 -3.65 -20.27
C GLU A 82 -7.62 -2.62 -20.07
N LEU A 83 -8.08 -2.42 -18.83
CA LEU A 83 -9.34 -1.71 -18.55
C LEU A 83 -9.17 -0.24 -18.10
N ALA A 84 -8.05 0.15 -17.47
CA ALA A 84 -7.86 1.54 -17.04
C ALA A 84 -7.93 2.55 -18.21
N PRO A 85 -7.36 2.28 -19.41
CA PRO A 85 -7.51 3.17 -20.57
C PRO A 85 -8.97 3.32 -21.05
N HIS A 86 -9.83 2.34 -20.80
CA HIS A 86 -11.27 2.47 -21.08
C HIS A 86 -11.95 3.38 -20.08
N ALA A 87 -11.64 3.24 -18.79
CA ALA A 87 -12.14 4.15 -17.75
C ALA A 87 -11.81 5.61 -18.07
N VAL A 88 -10.56 5.90 -18.46
CA VAL A 88 -10.12 7.24 -18.86
C VAL A 88 -10.88 7.75 -20.09
N ARG A 89 -11.07 6.91 -21.12
CA ARG A 89 -11.83 7.29 -22.32
C ARG A 89 -13.30 7.62 -22.03
N HIS A 90 -13.89 7.02 -21.00
CA HIS A 90 -15.23 7.34 -20.53
C HIS A 90 -15.28 8.54 -19.56
N GLY A 91 -14.14 9.19 -19.30
CA GLY A 91 -14.05 10.41 -18.48
C GLY A 91 -13.77 10.17 -16.99
N ALA A 92 -13.54 8.92 -16.58
CA ALA A 92 -13.19 8.61 -15.20
C ALA A 92 -11.73 8.95 -14.89
N VAL A 93 -11.46 9.35 -13.64
CA VAL A 93 -10.11 9.29 -13.09
C VAL A 93 -9.90 7.93 -12.44
N CYS A 94 -8.89 7.21 -12.92
CA CYS A 94 -8.49 5.90 -12.44
C CYS A 94 -7.41 6.04 -11.35
N ILE A 95 -7.63 5.42 -10.20
CA ILE A 95 -6.65 5.28 -9.13
C ILE A 95 -6.27 3.80 -9.05
N ASP A 96 -5.07 3.46 -9.51
CA ASP A 96 -4.62 2.08 -9.71
C ASP A 96 -3.69 1.58 -8.60
N ASN A 97 -4.12 0.56 -7.85
CA ASN A 97 -3.31 -0.11 -6.82
C ASN A 97 -2.24 -1.04 -7.39
N THR A 98 -2.28 -1.36 -8.67
CA THR A 98 -1.35 -2.31 -9.26
C THR A 98 -0.03 -1.65 -9.64
N ASN A 99 0.94 -2.45 -10.05
CA ASN A 99 2.22 -1.94 -10.54
C ASN A 99 2.20 -1.56 -12.03
N ALA A 100 1.04 -1.63 -12.71
CA ALA A 100 0.94 -1.47 -14.16
C ALA A 100 1.46 -0.11 -14.65
N PHE A 101 1.12 0.97 -13.95
CA PHE A 101 1.43 2.34 -14.35
C PHE A 101 2.37 3.08 -13.39
N ARG A 102 2.88 2.42 -12.34
CA ARG A 102 3.69 3.10 -11.31
C ARG A 102 4.93 3.78 -11.86
N MET A 103 5.58 3.16 -12.83
CA MET A 103 6.79 3.70 -13.47
C MET A 103 6.53 4.32 -14.85
N ASP A 104 5.27 4.46 -15.25
CA ASP A 104 4.93 5.23 -16.46
C ASP A 104 5.24 6.72 -16.24
N GLU A 105 5.85 7.38 -17.22
CA GLU A 105 6.30 8.78 -17.08
C GLU A 105 5.13 9.76 -17.03
N ASN A 106 3.98 9.41 -17.63
CA ASN A 106 2.79 10.27 -17.71
C ASN A 106 1.78 10.01 -16.57
N THR A 107 2.11 9.08 -15.67
CA THR A 107 1.25 8.68 -14.55
C THR A 107 1.89 9.10 -13.22
N PRO A 108 1.28 10.00 -12.44
CA PRO A 108 1.78 10.33 -11.11
C PRO A 108 1.67 9.12 -10.18
N LEU A 109 2.69 8.94 -9.33
CA LEU A 109 2.77 7.92 -8.30
C LEU A 109 2.67 8.60 -6.93
N VAL A 110 1.56 8.42 -6.23
CA VAL A 110 1.15 9.37 -5.17
C VAL A 110 1.03 8.73 -3.79
N VAL A 111 1.65 9.39 -2.80
CA VAL A 111 1.32 9.27 -1.37
C VAL A 111 0.92 10.67 -0.90
N PRO A 112 -0.35 10.91 -0.51
CA PRO A 112 -0.84 12.27 -0.24
C PRO A 112 -0.03 13.06 0.79
N GLU A 113 0.53 12.41 1.81
CA GLU A 113 1.35 13.06 2.83
C GLU A 113 2.75 13.42 2.33
N VAL A 114 3.14 12.94 1.14
CA VAL A 114 4.48 13.12 0.58
C VAL A 114 4.46 14.05 -0.63
N ASN A 115 3.58 13.80 -1.60
CA ASN A 115 3.60 14.47 -2.89
C ASN A 115 2.17 14.71 -3.44
N LYS A 116 1.24 15.15 -2.59
CA LYS A 116 -0.17 15.42 -2.98
C LYS A 116 -0.33 16.30 -4.22
N GLU A 117 0.57 17.25 -4.43
CA GLU A 117 0.56 18.17 -5.57
C GLU A 117 0.60 17.44 -6.91
N LYS A 118 1.19 16.23 -6.94
CA LYS A 118 1.26 15.36 -8.13
C LYS A 118 -0.10 14.82 -8.59
N ILE A 119 -1.13 14.87 -7.74
CA ILE A 119 -2.50 14.46 -8.13
C ILE A 119 -2.98 15.30 -9.32
N SER A 120 -2.73 16.62 -9.29
CA SER A 120 -3.16 17.55 -10.36
C SER A 120 -2.48 17.32 -11.71
N GLU A 121 -1.36 16.59 -11.73
CA GLU A 121 -0.58 16.29 -12.94
C GLU A 121 -1.12 15.06 -13.70
N HIS A 122 -2.20 14.44 -13.23
CA HIS A 122 -2.71 13.19 -13.81
C HIS A 122 -3.24 13.37 -15.24
N ASN A 123 -3.02 12.36 -16.09
CA ASN A 123 -3.64 12.26 -17.42
C ASN A 123 -4.82 11.27 -17.44
N GLY A 124 -5.55 11.19 -16.32
CA GLY A 124 -6.68 10.28 -16.10
C GLY A 124 -6.32 9.03 -15.30
N ILE A 125 -5.04 8.72 -15.12
CA ILE A 125 -4.57 7.63 -14.25
C ILE A 125 -3.67 8.22 -13.16
N ILE A 126 -3.84 7.76 -11.94
CA ILE A 126 -2.95 7.97 -10.80
C ILE A 126 -2.58 6.59 -10.28
N ALA A 127 -1.29 6.33 -10.11
CA ALA A 127 -0.81 5.08 -9.55
C ALA A 127 -0.69 5.20 -8.01
N ASN A 128 -1.20 4.20 -7.33
CA ASN A 128 -1.02 3.98 -5.91
C ASN A 128 0.22 3.06 -5.69
N PRO A 129 1.18 3.43 -4.82
CA PRO A 129 2.44 2.69 -4.69
C PRO A 129 2.32 1.32 -4.00
N ASN A 130 3.45 0.62 -3.86
CA ASN A 130 3.54 -0.62 -3.10
C ASN A 130 3.33 -0.33 -1.61
N CYS A 131 2.61 -1.23 -0.92
CA CYS A 131 2.35 -1.13 0.51
C CYS A 131 3.60 -0.85 1.36
N SER A 132 4.72 -1.52 1.09
CA SER A 132 5.99 -1.32 1.80
C SER A 132 6.58 0.05 1.49
N THR A 133 6.55 0.47 0.22
CA THR A 133 7.00 1.82 -0.16
C THR A 133 6.19 2.90 0.56
N ILE A 134 4.85 2.80 0.59
CA ILE A 134 3.96 3.86 1.15
C ILE A 134 4.31 4.16 2.61
N GLN A 135 4.37 3.15 3.47
CA GLN A 135 4.66 3.36 4.89
C GLN A 135 6.07 3.94 5.10
N MET A 136 7.05 3.49 4.31
CA MET A 136 8.43 3.97 4.40
C MET A 136 8.52 5.44 4.00
N VAL A 137 7.99 5.82 2.83
CA VAL A 137 8.12 7.20 2.35
C VAL A 137 7.30 8.19 3.19
N ALA A 138 6.14 7.78 3.71
CA ALA A 138 5.34 8.61 4.61
C ALA A 138 6.10 8.93 5.91
N ALA A 139 6.76 7.92 6.51
CA ALA A 139 7.60 8.14 7.70
C ALA A 139 8.87 8.95 7.39
N LEU A 140 9.49 8.73 6.22
CA LEU A 140 10.77 9.36 5.88
C LEU A 140 10.62 10.80 5.38
N LYS A 141 9.48 11.19 4.80
CA LYS A 141 9.28 12.51 4.23
C LYS A 141 9.59 13.68 5.17
N PRO A 142 9.08 13.75 6.41
CA PRO A 142 9.40 14.87 7.30
C PRO A 142 10.91 14.98 7.58
N LEU A 143 11.62 13.85 7.64
CA LEU A 143 13.07 13.82 7.83
C LEU A 143 13.83 14.23 6.57
N TYR A 144 13.35 13.78 5.40
CA TYR A 144 13.88 14.17 4.10
C TYR A 144 13.78 15.68 3.89
N ASP A 145 12.63 16.28 4.20
CA ASP A 145 12.43 17.73 4.04
C ASP A 145 13.33 18.54 4.97
N ARG A 146 13.57 18.03 6.18
CA ARG A 146 14.35 18.75 7.20
C ARG A 146 15.86 18.60 7.03
N TYR A 147 16.35 17.38 6.75
CA TYR A 147 17.78 17.06 6.79
C TYR A 147 18.33 16.53 5.46
N GLY A 148 17.45 16.19 4.52
CA GLY A 148 17.78 15.36 3.36
C GLY A 148 18.16 13.94 3.74
N ILE A 149 17.98 13.00 2.81
CA ILE A 149 18.44 11.61 2.95
C ILE A 149 19.36 11.30 1.76
N SER A 150 20.52 10.69 2.01
CA SER A 150 21.44 10.22 0.96
C SER A 150 21.26 8.73 0.68
N LYS A 151 20.94 7.94 1.70
CA LYS A 151 20.85 6.48 1.61
C LYS A 151 19.75 5.92 2.50
N ILE A 152 19.07 4.90 1.99
CA ILE A 152 18.07 4.09 2.68
C ILE A 152 18.48 2.62 2.54
N ILE A 153 18.55 1.90 3.66
CA ILE A 153 18.67 0.46 3.72
C ILE A 153 17.46 -0.05 4.48
N VAL A 154 16.66 -0.92 3.86
CA VAL A 154 15.45 -1.46 4.48
C VAL A 154 15.45 -2.99 4.45
N SER A 155 15.04 -3.59 5.57
CA SER A 155 14.68 -4.99 5.65
C SER A 155 13.22 -5.10 6.08
N THR A 156 12.39 -5.69 5.24
CA THR A 156 10.95 -5.78 5.48
C THR A 156 10.58 -7.10 6.15
N TYR A 157 9.50 -7.05 6.90
CA TYR A 157 8.87 -8.13 7.64
C TYR A 157 7.39 -8.12 7.24
N GLN A 158 7.13 -8.61 6.03
CA GLN A 158 5.83 -8.44 5.39
C GLN A 158 4.86 -9.56 5.77
N ALA A 159 3.64 -9.13 6.06
CA ALA A 159 2.49 -9.99 6.32
C ALA A 159 2.02 -10.77 5.08
N VAL A 160 1.36 -11.91 5.29
CA VAL A 160 0.84 -12.79 4.22
C VAL A 160 -0.37 -12.22 3.49
N SER A 161 -1.15 -11.32 4.11
CA SER A 161 -2.30 -10.67 3.45
C SER A 161 -1.91 -9.87 2.20
N GLY A 162 -0.66 -9.40 2.10
CA GLY A 162 -0.15 -8.76 0.88
C GLY A 162 -0.11 -9.69 -0.34
N ALA A 163 -0.15 -11.01 -0.14
CA ALA A 163 -0.28 -12.01 -1.20
C ALA A 163 -1.73 -12.48 -1.44
N GLY A 164 -2.71 -11.84 -0.79
CA GLY A 164 -4.15 -12.11 -0.92
C GLY A 164 -4.70 -13.13 0.09
N SER A 165 -6.02 -13.32 0.08
CA SER A 165 -6.76 -14.14 1.05
C SER A 165 -6.29 -15.59 1.09
N ARG A 166 -5.99 -16.20 -0.06
CA ARG A 166 -5.48 -17.58 -0.13
C ARG A 166 -4.16 -17.78 0.63
N ALA A 167 -3.30 -16.75 0.69
CA ALA A 167 -2.05 -16.82 1.44
C ALA A 167 -2.28 -16.71 2.96
N ILE A 168 -3.33 -16.00 3.39
CA ILE A 168 -3.80 -15.99 4.78
C ILE A 168 -4.27 -17.40 5.16
N ASP A 169 -5.15 -17.99 4.34
CA ASP A 169 -5.70 -19.33 4.57
C ASP A 169 -4.59 -20.39 4.60
N GLU A 170 -3.62 -20.29 3.68
CA GLU A 170 -2.45 -21.17 3.67
C GLU A 170 -1.65 -21.07 4.97
N MET A 171 -1.33 -19.86 5.44
CA MET A 171 -0.54 -19.67 6.67
C MET A 171 -1.27 -20.26 7.89
N LEU A 172 -2.57 -20.01 8.02
CA LEU A 172 -3.38 -20.53 9.11
C LEU A 172 -3.47 -22.07 9.07
N ARG A 173 -3.70 -22.64 7.88
CA ARG A 173 -3.72 -24.09 7.67
C ARG A 173 -2.38 -24.72 8.02
N GLN A 174 -1.27 -24.18 7.52
CA GLN A 174 0.07 -24.68 7.83
C GLN A 174 0.38 -24.57 9.33
N SER A 175 0.01 -23.46 9.98
CA SER A 175 0.24 -23.26 11.42
C SER A 175 -0.50 -24.31 12.24
N LYS A 176 -1.76 -24.60 11.90
CA LYS A 176 -2.53 -25.67 12.55
C LYS A 176 -1.90 -27.05 12.36
N ALA A 177 -1.43 -27.36 11.14
CA ALA A 177 -0.78 -28.63 10.83
C ALA A 177 0.50 -28.81 11.66
N VAL A 178 1.39 -27.80 11.69
CA VAL A 178 2.61 -27.82 12.51
C VAL A 178 2.30 -28.07 13.99
N LEU A 179 1.33 -27.34 14.55
CA LEU A 179 0.95 -27.47 15.96
C LEU A 179 0.30 -28.83 16.29
N SER A 180 -0.29 -29.48 15.29
CA SER A 180 -0.92 -30.79 15.43
C SER A 180 0.04 -31.95 15.11
N GLY A 181 1.29 -31.68 14.74
CA GLY A 181 2.26 -32.68 14.30
C GLY A 181 1.88 -33.33 12.95
N GLU A 182 1.06 -32.66 12.15
CA GLU A 182 0.63 -33.11 10.83
C GLU A 182 1.60 -32.64 9.73
N GLU A 183 1.52 -33.27 8.56
CA GLU A 183 2.31 -32.87 7.40
C GLU A 183 1.91 -31.47 6.89
N VAL A 184 2.91 -30.61 6.67
CA VAL A 184 2.72 -29.27 6.14
C VAL A 184 2.77 -29.30 4.62
N ASN A 185 1.73 -28.76 3.97
CA ASN A 185 1.63 -28.67 2.51
C ASN A 185 1.66 -27.21 2.03
N PRO A 186 2.81 -26.71 1.54
CA PRO A 186 2.92 -25.42 0.84
C PRO A 186 2.19 -25.38 -0.51
N ASP A 187 1.55 -24.26 -0.85
CA ASP A 187 0.70 -24.08 -2.05
C ASP A 187 0.91 -22.72 -2.74
N ILE A 188 0.83 -21.57 -2.06
CA ILE A 188 0.86 -20.25 -2.70
C ILE A 188 2.24 -19.63 -2.60
N LEU A 189 2.81 -19.58 -1.39
CA LEU A 189 3.99 -18.79 -1.09
C LEU A 189 5.30 -19.47 -1.55
N PRO A 190 6.33 -18.70 -1.97
CA PRO A 190 6.43 -17.23 -1.92
C PRO A 190 5.61 -16.47 -2.97
N VAL A 191 5.37 -17.09 -4.14
CA VAL A 191 4.66 -16.45 -5.26
C VAL A 191 3.76 -17.48 -5.93
N GLY A 192 2.45 -17.19 -5.99
CA GLY A 192 1.43 -18.12 -6.47
C GLY A 192 1.71 -18.73 -7.85
N SER A 193 2.26 -17.93 -8.77
CA SER A 193 2.54 -18.39 -10.15
C SER A 193 3.83 -19.19 -10.33
N LEU A 194 4.70 -19.27 -9.31
CA LEU A 194 5.98 -19.99 -9.41
C LEU A 194 5.83 -21.46 -9.01
N PRO A 195 6.67 -22.36 -9.57
CA PRO A 195 6.52 -23.81 -9.35
C PRO A 195 6.97 -24.28 -7.95
N VAL A 196 7.92 -23.60 -7.32
CA VAL A 196 8.46 -23.99 -6.01
C VAL A 196 7.74 -23.25 -4.89
N LYS A 197 7.29 -24.00 -3.88
CA LYS A 197 6.55 -23.50 -2.73
C LYS A 197 7.29 -23.77 -1.42
N HIS A 198 7.12 -22.88 -0.46
CA HIS A 198 7.79 -22.96 0.83
C HIS A 198 6.80 -22.79 1.97
N GLN A 199 7.04 -23.51 3.08
CA GLN A 199 6.29 -23.34 4.32
C GLN A 199 6.52 -21.92 4.86
N ILE A 200 5.44 -21.22 5.19
CA ILE A 200 5.46 -19.91 5.85
C ILE A 200 5.23 -20.04 7.37
N ALA A 201 4.49 -21.05 7.81
CA ALA A 201 4.25 -21.25 9.23
C ALA A 201 5.58 -21.46 9.97
N PHE A 202 5.83 -20.64 10.99
CA PHE A 202 7.07 -20.66 11.78
C PHE A 202 8.36 -20.48 10.96
N ASN A 203 8.29 -19.74 9.83
CA ASN A 203 9.43 -19.55 8.93
C ASN A 203 9.58 -18.07 8.49
N ALA A 204 10.69 -17.73 7.83
CA ALA A 204 10.90 -16.46 7.15
C ALA A 204 11.33 -16.74 5.70
N ILE A 205 10.54 -16.29 4.72
CA ILE A 205 10.82 -16.53 3.30
C ILE A 205 11.40 -15.26 2.67
N PRO A 206 12.70 -15.23 2.28
CA PRO A 206 13.36 -14.05 1.71
C PRO A 206 13.08 -13.90 0.21
N GLN A 207 11.81 -14.04 -0.17
CA GLN A 207 11.36 -13.84 -1.54
C GLN A 207 9.93 -13.31 -1.54
N ILE A 208 9.75 -12.11 -2.07
CA ILE A 208 8.45 -11.54 -2.41
C ILE A 208 8.49 -11.10 -3.86
N ASP A 209 7.53 -11.60 -4.64
CA ASP A 209 7.53 -11.46 -6.10
C ASP A 209 8.70 -12.22 -6.78
N LYS A 210 8.82 -12.10 -8.10
CA LYS A 210 9.80 -12.84 -8.91
C LYS A 210 11.17 -12.18 -8.84
N PHE A 211 12.24 -12.98 -8.89
CA PHE A 211 13.60 -12.46 -9.10
C PHE A 211 13.74 -11.71 -10.42
N GLN A 212 14.67 -10.77 -10.45
CA GLN A 212 15.10 -9.97 -11.60
C GLN A 212 16.56 -10.35 -11.94
N ASP A 213 17.02 -9.94 -13.12
CA ASP A 213 18.36 -10.32 -13.62
C ASP A 213 19.52 -9.86 -12.73
N ASN A 214 19.31 -8.83 -11.91
CA ASN A 214 20.31 -8.30 -10.97
C ASN A 214 20.34 -9.03 -9.61
N GLY A 215 19.56 -10.10 -9.44
CA GLY A 215 19.50 -10.88 -8.20
C GLY A 215 18.55 -10.35 -7.12
N TYR A 216 17.98 -9.15 -7.30
CA TYR A 216 16.89 -8.66 -6.46
C TYR A 216 15.55 -9.24 -6.91
N THR A 217 14.58 -9.27 -6.02
CA THR A 217 13.18 -9.51 -6.33
C THR A 217 12.51 -8.26 -6.90
N LEU A 218 11.41 -8.43 -7.62
CA LEU A 218 10.63 -7.33 -8.15
C LEU A 218 10.05 -6.46 -7.02
N GLU A 219 9.75 -7.03 -5.85
CA GLU A 219 9.30 -6.25 -4.69
C GLU A 219 10.38 -5.30 -4.18
N GLU A 220 11.62 -5.77 -4.05
CA GLU A 220 12.76 -4.93 -3.67
C GLU A 220 12.99 -3.83 -4.72
N MET A 221 12.90 -4.17 -6.00
CA MET A 221 13.04 -3.19 -7.08
C MET A 221 11.88 -2.18 -7.13
N LYS A 222 10.67 -2.55 -6.71
CA LYS A 222 9.56 -1.59 -6.53
C LYS A 222 9.93 -0.59 -5.44
N MET A 223 10.37 -1.03 -4.26
CA MET A 223 10.78 -0.11 -3.19
C MET A 223 11.88 0.85 -3.66
N VAL A 224 12.87 0.37 -4.41
CA VAL A 224 13.94 1.22 -4.97
C VAL A 224 13.40 2.27 -5.95
N ARG A 225 12.64 1.85 -6.97
CA ARG A 225 12.20 2.72 -8.07
C ARG A 225 11.10 3.68 -7.63
N GLU A 226 10.13 3.18 -6.88
CA GLU A 226 8.98 3.96 -6.42
C GLU A 226 9.40 5.02 -5.41
N THR A 227 10.33 4.72 -4.49
CA THR A 227 10.86 5.73 -3.54
C THR A 227 11.46 6.92 -4.27
N LYS A 228 12.31 6.69 -5.28
CA LYS A 228 12.93 7.76 -6.07
C LYS A 228 11.88 8.62 -6.79
N LYS A 229 10.89 7.97 -7.42
CA LYS A 229 9.81 8.66 -8.13
C LYS A 229 8.92 9.47 -7.19
N ILE A 230 8.52 8.90 -6.06
CA ILE A 230 7.64 9.58 -5.07
C ILE A 230 8.36 10.78 -4.45
N MET A 231 9.63 10.60 -4.05
CA MET A 231 10.45 11.66 -3.46
C MET A 231 10.97 12.66 -4.50
N SER A 232 10.76 12.41 -5.79
CA SER A 232 11.32 13.20 -6.90
C SER A 232 12.84 13.39 -6.81
N ASP A 233 13.56 12.35 -6.39
CA ASP A 233 15.02 12.37 -6.19
C ASP A 233 15.67 11.06 -6.67
N ASP A 234 16.22 11.09 -7.88
CA ASP A 234 16.93 9.95 -8.48
C ASP A 234 18.29 9.68 -7.84
N THR A 235 18.85 10.65 -7.11
CA THR A 235 20.17 10.53 -6.44
C THR A 235 20.11 9.75 -5.15
N LEU A 236 18.90 9.56 -4.59
CA LEU A 236 18.67 8.82 -3.36
C LEU A 236 19.11 7.36 -3.50
N GLY A 237 20.07 6.92 -2.68
CA GLY A 237 20.50 5.54 -2.62
C GLY A 237 19.45 4.69 -1.89
N VAL A 238 18.93 3.64 -2.52
CA VAL A 238 17.96 2.73 -1.88
C VAL A 238 18.37 1.29 -2.14
N THR A 239 18.37 0.47 -1.10
CA THR A 239 18.48 -0.99 -1.19
C THR A 239 17.52 -1.63 -0.20
N ALA A 240 16.90 -2.73 -0.62
CA ALA A 240 15.87 -3.41 0.14
C ALA A 240 16.12 -4.92 0.18
N THR A 241 15.76 -5.54 1.29
CA THR A 241 15.56 -6.99 1.39
C THR A 241 14.13 -7.25 1.83
N CYS A 242 13.35 -7.93 1.01
CA CYS A 242 11.92 -8.13 1.26
C CYS A 242 11.61 -9.55 1.73
N VAL A 243 11.14 -9.70 2.97
CA VAL A 243 10.94 -11.01 3.63
C VAL A 243 9.49 -11.19 4.05
N ARG A 244 8.91 -12.35 3.70
CA ARG A 244 7.58 -12.75 4.16
C ARG A 244 7.68 -13.49 5.48
N ILE A 245 6.88 -13.11 6.47
CA ILE A 245 6.82 -13.73 7.80
C ILE A 245 5.38 -14.15 8.16
N PRO A 246 5.15 -15.06 9.14
CA PRO A 246 3.83 -15.53 9.54
C PRO A 246 3.05 -14.49 10.37
N VAL A 247 2.80 -13.34 9.76
CA VAL A 247 1.93 -12.26 10.27
C VAL A 247 0.77 -12.10 9.29
N ILE A 248 -0.47 -12.01 9.79
CA ILE A 248 -1.64 -11.92 8.91
C ILE A 248 -1.76 -10.53 8.30
N TYR A 249 -1.75 -9.48 9.12
CA TYR A 249 -1.91 -8.08 8.72
C TYR A 249 -0.83 -7.23 9.38
N GLY A 250 -0.41 -6.17 8.69
CA GLY A 250 0.62 -5.25 9.17
C GLY A 250 1.99 -5.61 8.64
N HIS A 251 2.56 -4.76 7.80
CA HIS A 251 3.97 -4.86 7.42
C HIS A 251 4.82 -4.16 8.47
N SER A 252 5.99 -4.70 8.72
CA SER A 252 6.99 -4.03 9.56
C SER A 252 8.30 -3.88 8.82
N GLU A 253 9.05 -2.83 9.12
CA GLU A 253 10.28 -2.49 8.41
C GLU A 253 11.34 -2.02 9.39
N SER A 254 12.49 -2.68 9.36
CA SER A 254 13.71 -2.15 9.94
C SER A 254 14.34 -1.21 8.91
N VAL A 255 14.34 0.08 9.20
CA VAL A 255 14.84 1.11 8.28
C VAL A 255 16.06 1.79 8.88
N TYR A 256 17.12 1.82 8.10
CA TYR A 256 18.30 2.63 8.33
C TYR A 256 18.36 3.71 7.26
N VAL A 257 18.63 4.94 7.68
CA VAL A 257 18.87 6.07 6.78
C VAL A 257 20.16 6.79 7.11
N GLU A 258 20.83 7.30 6.08
CA GLU A 258 21.89 8.28 6.21
C GLU A 258 21.33 9.65 5.84
N LEU A 259 21.33 10.57 6.79
CA LEU A 259 20.90 11.94 6.57
C LEU A 259 22.02 12.76 5.91
N LYS A 260 21.68 13.82 5.17
CA LYS A 260 22.70 14.72 4.58
C LYS A 260 23.33 15.63 5.65
N GLU A 261 22.59 15.91 6.72
CA GLU A 261 22.99 16.76 7.84
C GLU A 261 23.12 15.99 9.16
N ASN A 262 23.80 16.58 10.14
CA ASN A 262 23.70 16.12 11.52
C ASN A 262 22.31 16.45 12.06
N TYR A 263 21.80 15.60 12.94
CA TYR A 263 20.44 15.73 13.47
C TYR A 263 20.44 15.62 14.99
N ASP A 264 19.40 16.17 15.62
CA ASP A 264 19.04 15.91 17.01
C ASP A 264 17.94 14.84 17.08
N LEU A 265 18.05 13.90 18.02
CA LEU A 265 17.11 12.78 18.08
C LEU A 265 15.73 13.20 18.61
N GLU A 266 15.67 14.22 19.47
CA GLU A 266 14.39 14.74 19.98
C GLU A 266 13.69 15.59 18.91
N GLU A 267 14.43 16.35 18.09
CA GLU A 267 13.86 17.01 16.91
C GLU A 267 13.28 15.99 15.91
N VAL A 268 13.97 14.88 15.64
CA VAL A 268 13.46 13.78 14.80
C VAL A 268 12.15 13.22 15.34
N LYS A 269 12.06 12.98 16.65
CA LYS A 269 10.81 12.51 17.28
C LYS A 269 9.68 13.51 17.15
N ALA A 270 9.96 14.81 17.39
CA ALA A 270 8.96 15.86 17.27
C ALA A 270 8.41 15.96 15.83
N LEU A 271 9.30 15.94 14.83
CA LEU A 271 8.91 15.95 13.41
C LEU A 271 8.00 14.77 13.05
N LEU A 272 8.32 13.56 13.53
CA LEU A 272 7.51 12.38 13.28
C LEU A 272 6.18 12.40 14.03
N ALA A 273 6.14 12.94 15.26
CA ALA A 273 4.91 13.07 16.04
C ALA A 273 3.93 14.10 15.46
N GLU A 274 4.44 15.11 14.76
CA GLU A 274 3.64 16.16 14.09
C GLU A 274 3.29 15.80 12.64
N ALA A 275 3.93 14.77 12.07
CA ALA A 275 3.74 14.41 10.66
C ALA A 275 2.33 13.84 10.41
N PRO A 276 1.61 14.34 9.39
CA PRO A 276 0.29 13.83 9.05
C PRO A 276 0.31 12.32 8.75
N GLY A 277 -0.65 11.59 9.32
CA GLY A 277 -0.78 10.14 9.10
C GLY A 277 0.31 9.30 9.76
N VAL A 278 1.20 9.90 10.55
CA VAL A 278 2.23 9.21 11.33
C VAL A 278 1.85 9.25 12.81
N THR A 279 1.97 8.10 13.48
CA THR A 279 1.83 8.00 14.94
C THR A 279 3.14 7.52 15.55
N LEU A 280 3.76 8.36 16.40
CA LEU A 280 4.98 8.01 17.11
C LEU A 280 4.66 7.09 18.31
N VAL A 281 5.28 5.91 18.35
CA VAL A 281 5.25 4.99 19.49
C VAL A 281 6.70 4.66 19.83
N ASP A 282 7.35 5.47 20.66
CA ASP A 282 8.78 5.31 20.94
C ASP A 282 9.13 5.58 22.41
N ASP A 283 8.82 4.60 23.26
CA ASP A 283 9.21 4.59 24.66
C ASP A 283 9.78 3.22 25.04
N PRO A 284 11.05 2.94 24.71
CA PRO A 284 11.69 1.67 25.03
C PRO A 284 11.78 1.39 26.53
N ALA A 285 11.79 2.42 27.40
CA ALA A 285 11.84 2.24 28.85
C ALA A 285 10.56 1.58 29.38
N ASN A 286 9.42 1.87 28.75
CA ASN A 286 8.13 1.23 29.02
C ASN A 286 7.74 0.16 27.98
N GLN A 287 8.70 -0.31 27.18
CA GLN A 287 8.51 -1.35 26.15
C GLN A 287 7.45 -0.99 25.10
N GLN A 288 7.30 0.29 24.77
CA GLN A 288 6.39 0.76 23.74
C GLN A 288 7.13 1.00 22.43
N TYR A 289 6.70 0.28 21.40
CA TYR A 289 7.18 0.37 20.03
C TYR A 289 6.10 -0.15 19.07
N PRO A 290 6.15 0.21 17.79
CA PRO A 290 5.13 -0.24 16.84
C PRO A 290 5.08 -1.77 16.71
N LEU A 291 3.88 -2.33 16.74
CA LEU A 291 3.61 -3.76 16.55
C LEU A 291 2.58 -3.96 15.44
N ALA A 292 2.77 -4.98 14.60
CA ALA A 292 1.86 -5.29 13.50
C ALA A 292 0.42 -5.57 13.99
N THR A 293 0.28 -6.23 15.15
CA THR A 293 -1.00 -6.50 15.79
C THR A 293 -1.76 -5.25 16.20
N ASP A 294 -1.03 -4.21 16.61
CA ASP A 294 -1.63 -2.95 17.07
C ASP A 294 -1.94 -2.00 15.92
N ALA A 295 -1.22 -2.13 14.81
CA ALA A 295 -1.44 -1.36 13.59
C ALA A 295 -2.59 -1.90 12.73
N ALA A 296 -2.90 -3.19 12.82
CA ALA A 296 -3.95 -3.83 12.03
C ALA A 296 -5.30 -3.10 12.18
N GLY A 297 -5.95 -2.81 11.04
CA GLY A 297 -7.21 -2.08 10.95
C GLY A 297 -7.11 -0.57 11.14
N LYS A 298 -5.91 0.00 11.38
CA LYS A 298 -5.69 1.43 11.53
C LYS A 298 -5.09 2.04 10.25
N PRO A 299 -5.42 3.32 9.93
CA PRO A 299 -4.94 3.98 8.72
C PRO A 299 -3.55 4.63 8.86
N ASP A 300 -2.97 4.62 10.07
CA ASP A 300 -1.74 5.34 10.37
C ASP A 300 -0.48 4.53 10.02
N VAL A 301 0.63 5.25 9.87
CA VAL A 301 1.99 4.71 9.87
C VAL A 301 2.57 4.88 11.27
N PHE A 302 2.87 3.79 11.94
CA PHE A 302 3.43 3.80 13.29
C PHE A 302 4.96 3.75 13.22
N VAL A 303 5.64 4.68 13.90
CA VAL A 303 7.10 4.78 13.88
C VAL A 303 7.64 4.75 15.30
N GLY A 304 8.77 4.08 15.50
CA GLY A 304 9.48 4.07 16.78
C GLY A 304 10.84 3.42 16.70
N ARG A 305 11.41 3.03 17.85
CA ARG A 305 12.77 2.50 17.97
C ARG A 305 13.82 3.45 17.38
N LEU A 306 13.58 4.76 17.44
CA LEU A 306 14.47 5.77 16.88
C LEU A 306 15.75 5.80 17.70
N ARG A 307 16.88 5.65 17.02
CA ARG A 307 18.20 5.68 17.67
C ARG A 307 19.28 6.02 16.67
N ARG A 308 20.31 6.70 17.17
CA ARG A 308 21.52 6.95 16.39
C ARG A 308 22.19 5.65 16.00
N ASP A 309 22.79 5.65 14.82
CA ASP A 309 23.75 4.64 14.46
C ASP A 309 25.03 4.77 15.31
N LEU A 310 25.70 3.64 15.56
CA LEU A 310 26.90 3.59 16.39
C LEU A 310 28.19 3.85 15.60
N GLY A 311 28.17 3.70 14.27
CA GLY A 311 29.32 3.86 13.39
C GLY A 311 29.25 5.09 12.47
N ASN A 312 28.09 5.71 12.32
CA ASN A 312 27.85 6.87 11.47
C ASN A 312 27.03 7.94 12.21
N GLU A 313 27.61 9.12 12.44
CA GLU A 313 26.96 10.24 13.14
C GLU A 313 25.67 10.73 12.45
N LYS A 314 25.55 10.51 11.14
CA LYS A 314 24.37 10.85 10.32
C LYS A 314 23.46 9.66 10.07
N GLY A 315 23.80 8.48 10.59
CA GLY A 315 22.98 7.28 10.51
C GLY A 315 21.87 7.30 11.55
N LEU A 316 20.64 7.01 11.14
CA LEU A 316 19.45 6.88 11.98
C LEU A 316 18.79 5.52 11.73
N ASN A 317 18.47 4.81 12.80
CA ASN A 317 17.72 3.56 12.75
C ASN A 317 16.30 3.79 13.28
N MET A 318 15.31 3.15 12.64
CA MET A 318 13.91 3.19 13.05
C MET A 318 13.17 1.89 12.73
N TRP A 319 12.01 1.73 13.34
CA TRP A 319 11.06 0.64 13.10
C TRP A 319 9.73 1.24 12.65
N ILE A 320 9.26 0.84 11.48
CA ILE A 320 8.03 1.36 10.85
C ILE A 320 7.04 0.22 10.71
N VAL A 321 5.79 0.46 11.10
CA VAL A 321 4.70 -0.52 10.96
C VAL A 321 3.47 0.16 10.43
N SER A 322 2.80 -0.45 9.44
CA SER A 322 1.47 -0.01 9.03
C SER A 322 0.66 -1.19 8.50
N ASP A 323 -0.67 -1.07 8.56
CA ASP A 323 -1.55 -2.06 7.93
C ASP A 323 -1.44 -1.97 6.40
N ASN A 324 -0.95 -3.06 5.81
CA ASN A 324 -0.66 -3.17 4.39
C ASN A 324 -1.89 -3.20 3.49
N LEU A 325 -3.09 -3.48 4.03
CA LEU A 325 -4.35 -3.38 3.30
C LEU A 325 -5.04 -2.02 3.53
N GLN A 326 -4.78 -1.36 4.65
CA GLN A 326 -5.22 0.03 4.91
C GLN A 326 -4.28 1.01 4.21
N LYS A 327 -3.36 1.67 4.93
CA LYS A 327 -2.48 2.70 4.36
C LYS A 327 -1.65 2.16 3.20
N GLY A 328 -1.23 0.90 3.27
CA GLY A 328 -0.47 0.26 2.20
C GLY A 328 -1.24 0.02 0.89
N ALA A 329 -2.56 0.21 0.85
CA ALA A 329 -3.34 0.02 -0.37
C ALA A 329 -4.64 0.84 -0.36
N ALA A 330 -5.67 0.34 0.33
CA ALA A 330 -7.03 0.85 0.19
C ALA A 330 -7.21 2.27 0.72
N TRP A 331 -6.61 2.58 1.88
CA TRP A 331 -6.73 3.91 2.48
C TRP A 331 -6.01 4.97 1.65
N ASN A 332 -4.81 4.69 1.13
CA ASN A 332 -4.11 5.65 0.26
C ASN A 332 -4.90 5.91 -1.03
N ALA A 333 -5.48 4.87 -1.64
CA ALA A 333 -6.33 5.02 -2.82
C ALA A 333 -7.61 5.83 -2.54
N VAL A 334 -8.29 5.59 -1.42
CA VAL A 334 -9.49 6.34 -1.02
C VAL A 334 -9.13 7.79 -0.67
N GLN A 335 -8.00 8.02 -0.01
CA GLN A 335 -7.52 9.37 0.30
C GLN A 335 -7.22 10.19 -0.97
N ILE A 336 -6.63 9.58 -1.99
CA ILE A 336 -6.46 10.21 -3.32
C ILE A 336 -7.84 10.55 -3.92
N ALA A 337 -8.81 9.63 -3.85
CA ALA A 337 -10.16 9.87 -4.34
C ALA A 337 -10.87 11.02 -3.59
N GLU A 338 -10.68 11.11 -2.26
CA GLU A 338 -11.24 12.18 -1.43
C GLU A 338 -10.67 13.55 -1.83
N ILE A 339 -9.37 13.63 -2.12
CA ILE A 339 -8.74 14.86 -2.59
C ILE A 339 -9.32 15.30 -3.94
N ILE A 340 -9.42 14.38 -4.91
CA ILE A 340 -10.02 14.66 -6.22
C ILE A 340 -11.47 15.13 -6.09
N ALA A 341 -12.25 14.45 -5.25
CA ALA A 341 -13.63 14.83 -4.97
C ALA A 341 -13.71 16.25 -4.38
N SER A 342 -12.86 16.56 -3.39
CA SER A 342 -12.79 17.87 -2.76
C SER A 342 -12.39 18.99 -3.73
N GLU A 343 -11.43 18.75 -4.62
CA GLU A 343 -11.01 19.72 -5.64
C GLU A 343 -12.14 20.00 -6.64
N ARG A 344 -12.85 18.96 -7.10
CA ARG A 344 -14.02 19.11 -7.98
C ARG A 344 -15.16 19.87 -7.30
N LEU A 345 -15.41 19.60 -6.01
CA LEU A 345 -16.42 20.30 -5.21
C LEU A 345 -16.10 21.78 -4.99
N SER A 346 -14.81 22.14 -4.96
CA SER A 346 -14.32 23.51 -4.75
C SER A 346 -14.32 24.34 -6.04
N ASN A 347 -14.25 23.67 -7.20
CA ASN A 347 -14.25 24.29 -8.53
C ASN A 347 -15.66 24.41 -9.16
N ALA A 348 -16.71 23.91 -8.48
CA ALA A 348 -18.11 23.91 -8.93
C ALA A 348 -18.93 25.02 -8.26
#